data_AF-A0A1V5M5S9-F1
#
_entry.id   AF-A0A1V5M5S9-F1
#
_cell.length_a   1.000
_cell.length_b   1.000
_cell.length_c   1.000
_cell.angle_alpha   90.00
_cell.angle_beta   90.00
_cell.angle_gamma   90.00
#
_symmetry.space_group_name_H-M   'P 1'
#
loop_
_entity.id
_entity.type
_entity.pdbx_description
1 polymer ?
#
loop_
_entity_poly.entity_id
_entity_poly.type
_entity_poly.pdbx_seq_one_letter_code
_entity_poly.pdbx_strand_id
1 'polypeptide(L)'
;MLERGQLSSVFASQASVTKLFKAENQICFAYLSGPSEVARLEFPRFVFDDDEMFQFALRAVMSQCNKGFGYPVVLSEAHNQAVIRGVERDRFFELIAKRMLGLGVGLSASPKEQKKRRSFI
;
A
#
# COMPACT_ATOMS: atom_id res chain seq x y z
N MET A 1 -10.33 -23.98 11.57
CA MET A 1 -9.48 -22.89 12.06
C MET A 1 -8.10 -23.11 11.47
N LEU A 2 -7.45 -22.09 10.88
CA LEU A 2 -6.12 -22.27 10.27
C LEU A 2 -5.06 -22.38 11.37
N GLU A 3 -4.17 -23.36 11.27
CA GLU A 3 -3.00 -23.49 12.14
C GLU A 3 -1.97 -22.40 11.86
N ARG A 4 -1.09 -22.08 12.81
CA ARG A 4 -0.03 -21.08 12.60
C ARG A 4 0.89 -21.51 11.46
N GLY A 5 1.12 -20.61 10.51
CA GLY A 5 1.88 -20.87 9.28
C GLY A 5 1.09 -21.59 8.19
N GLN A 6 -0.17 -21.96 8.44
CA GLN A 6 -1.01 -22.62 7.45
C GLN A 6 -1.57 -21.61 6.44
N LEU A 7 -1.58 -22.02 5.18
CA LEU A 7 -2.25 -21.33 4.08
C LEU A 7 -3.62 -21.97 3.83
N SER A 8 -4.63 -21.15 3.56
CA SER A 8 -5.90 -21.64 3.02
C SER A 8 -5.76 -22.13 1.57
N SER A 9 -6.84 -22.68 1.01
CA SER A 9 -6.97 -22.78 -0.44
C SER A 9 -6.82 -21.42 -1.12
N VAL A 10 -6.41 -21.44 -2.38
CA VAL A 10 -6.33 -20.25 -3.23
C VAL A 10 -7.68 -20.03 -3.91
N PHE A 11 -8.13 -18.78 -3.94
CA PHE A 11 -9.39 -18.34 -4.52
C PHE A 11 -9.15 -17.32 -5.63
N ALA A 12 -10.02 -17.28 -6.63
CA ALA A 12 -10.00 -16.23 -7.65
C ALA A 12 -10.72 -14.96 -7.14
N SER A 13 -10.12 -13.79 -7.36
CA SER A 13 -10.75 -12.51 -7.06
C SER A 13 -11.88 -12.21 -8.04
N GLN A 14 -13.03 -11.78 -7.52
CA GLN A 14 -14.22 -11.43 -8.31
C GLN A 14 -14.40 -9.92 -8.51
N ALA A 15 -13.42 -9.10 -8.10
CA ALA A 15 -13.51 -7.66 -8.21
C ALA A 15 -13.65 -7.22 -9.68
N SER A 16 -14.53 -6.26 -9.97
CA SER A 16 -14.81 -5.85 -11.34
C SER A 16 -13.57 -5.38 -12.11
N VAL A 17 -12.61 -4.77 -11.41
CA VAL A 17 -11.34 -4.32 -11.99
C VAL A 17 -10.47 -5.47 -12.48
N THR A 18 -10.53 -6.64 -11.85
CA THR A 18 -9.67 -7.78 -12.23
C THR A 18 -10.11 -8.39 -13.55
N LYS A 19 -11.39 -8.22 -13.93
CA LYS A 19 -11.94 -8.65 -15.22
C LYS A 19 -11.30 -7.92 -16.42
N LEU A 20 -10.63 -6.78 -16.19
CA LEU A 20 -9.88 -6.05 -17.21
C LEU A 20 -8.54 -6.70 -17.53
N PHE A 21 -8.04 -7.59 -16.66
CA PHE A 21 -6.78 -8.28 -16.87
C PHE A 21 -6.96 -9.55 -17.70
N LYS A 22 -5.93 -9.90 -18.49
CA LYS A 22 -5.82 -11.20 -19.15
C LYS A 22 -5.93 -12.34 -18.13
N ALA A 23 -6.34 -13.52 -18.58
CA ALA A 23 -6.53 -14.70 -17.72
C ALA A 23 -5.30 -15.01 -16.84
N GLU A 24 -4.09 -14.93 -17.41
CA GLU A 24 -2.80 -15.11 -16.72
C GLU A 24 -2.52 -14.06 -15.63
N ASN A 25 -3.12 -12.88 -15.75
CA ASN A 25 -2.96 -11.75 -14.84
C ASN A 25 -4.18 -11.55 -13.92
N GLN A 26 -5.11 -12.50 -13.90
CA GLN A 26 -6.20 -12.50 -12.94
C GLN A 26 -5.64 -12.51 -11.52
N ILE A 27 -6.28 -11.83 -10.60
CA ILE A 27 -5.83 -11.79 -9.21
C ILE A 27 -6.41 -13.00 -8.47
N CYS A 28 -5.54 -13.74 -7.81
CA CYS A 28 -5.86 -14.78 -6.85
C CYS A 28 -5.62 -14.26 -5.43
N PHE A 29 -6.22 -14.90 -4.44
CA PHE A 29 -5.96 -14.61 -3.04
C PHE A 29 -6.00 -15.86 -2.17
N ALA A 30 -5.29 -15.82 -1.05
CA ALA A 30 -5.31 -16.85 -0.01
C ALA A 30 -5.19 -16.19 1.37
N TYR A 31 -5.62 -16.91 2.41
CA TYR A 31 -5.44 -16.50 3.79
C TYR A 31 -4.26 -17.24 4.39
N LEU A 32 -3.29 -16.48 4.91
CA LEU A 32 -2.13 -16.99 5.61
C LEU A 32 -2.28 -16.71 7.10
N SER A 33 -2.21 -17.77 7.91
CA SER A 33 -2.15 -17.63 9.36
C SER A 33 -0.73 -17.26 9.78
N GLY A 34 -0.51 -15.97 10.03
CA GLY A 34 0.77 -15.45 10.50
C GLY A 34 1.00 -15.70 12.01
N PRO A 35 2.13 -15.20 12.54
CA PRO A 35 2.44 -15.35 13.98
C PRO A 35 1.45 -14.61 14.89
N SER A 36 0.98 -13.43 14.47
CA SER A 36 0.13 -12.53 15.25
C SER A 36 -1.32 -12.44 14.73
N GLU A 37 -1.53 -12.58 13.42
CA GLU A 37 -2.84 -12.40 12.78
C GLU A 37 -2.99 -13.25 11.50
N VAL A 38 -4.22 -13.37 11.01
CA VAL A 38 -4.50 -13.98 9.70
C VAL A 38 -4.52 -12.87 8.64
N ALA A 39 -3.60 -12.95 7.68
CA ALA A 39 -3.48 -11.99 6.60
C ALA A 39 -4.07 -12.52 5.29
N ARG A 40 -4.70 -11.64 4.52
CA ARG A 40 -5.11 -11.92 3.13
C ARG A 40 -3.97 -11.55 2.19
N LEU A 41 -3.42 -12.54 1.51
CA LEU A 41 -2.42 -12.36 0.46
C LEU A 41 -3.12 -12.34 -0.89
N GLU A 42 -2.84 -11.33 -1.70
CA GLU A 42 -3.29 -11.25 -3.10
C GLU A 42 -2.09 -11.28 -4.02
N PHE A 43 -2.21 -12.03 -5.11
CA PHE A 43 -1.14 -12.22 -6.08
C PHE A 43 -1.72 -12.53 -7.46
N PRO A 44 -1.01 -12.19 -8.54
CA PRO A 44 -1.41 -12.59 -9.89
C PRO A 44 -1.46 -14.11 -10.06
N ARG A 45 -2.31 -14.58 -10.98
CA ARG A 45 -2.49 -16.00 -11.25
C ARG A 45 -1.22 -16.68 -11.74
N PHE A 46 -0.41 -16.01 -12.56
CA PHE A 46 0.89 -16.56 -12.99
C PHE A 46 1.83 -16.89 -11.81
N VAL A 47 1.70 -16.21 -10.67
CA VAL A 47 2.49 -16.53 -9.46
C VAL A 47 2.03 -17.84 -8.85
N PHE A 48 0.74 -18.16 -8.94
CA PHE A 48 0.17 -19.40 -8.43
C PHE A 48 0.39 -20.59 -9.37
N ASP A 49 0.34 -20.34 -10.69
CA ASP A 49 0.53 -21.38 -11.71
C ASP A 49 1.99 -21.89 -11.74
N ASP A 50 2.95 -21.13 -11.18
CA ASP A 50 4.36 -21.51 -10.97
C ASP A 50 4.60 -21.84 -9.48
N ASP A 51 4.72 -23.13 -9.15
CA ASP A 51 4.89 -23.57 -7.75
C ASP A 51 6.19 -23.06 -7.12
N GLU A 52 7.29 -22.98 -7.87
CA GLU A 52 8.55 -22.48 -7.31
C GLU A 52 8.43 -21.00 -6.93
N MET A 53 7.82 -20.20 -7.82
CA MET A 53 7.55 -18.79 -7.57
C MET A 53 6.56 -18.60 -6.42
N PHE A 54 5.51 -19.43 -6.35
CA PHE A 54 4.51 -19.38 -5.28
C PHE A 54 5.14 -19.68 -3.93
N GLN A 55 5.88 -20.79 -3.80
CA GLN A 55 6.56 -21.18 -2.57
C GLN A 55 7.59 -20.14 -2.14
N PHE A 56 8.34 -19.57 -3.09
CA PHE A 56 9.27 -18.49 -2.81
C PHE A 56 8.57 -17.26 -2.24
N ALA A 57 7.47 -16.81 -2.87
CA ALA A 57 6.69 -15.66 -2.40
C ALA A 57 6.16 -15.87 -0.97
N LEU A 58 5.60 -17.05 -0.68
CA LEU A 58 5.12 -17.39 0.66
C LEU A 58 6.24 -17.37 1.70
N ARG A 59 7.40 -17.98 1.38
CA ARG A 59 8.57 -17.98 2.27
C ARG A 59 9.10 -16.56 2.48
N ALA A 60 9.10 -15.72 1.45
CA ALA A 60 9.52 -14.32 1.55
C ALA A 60 8.60 -13.54 2.49
N VAL A 61 7.27 -13.68 2.35
CA VAL A 61 6.29 -13.07 3.26
C VAL A 61 6.54 -13.52 4.70
N MET A 62 6.65 -14.82 4.95
CA MET A 62 6.90 -15.36 6.29
C MET A 62 8.24 -14.88 6.87
N SER A 63 9.29 -14.79 6.05
CA SER A 63 10.59 -14.25 6.47
C SER A 63 10.47 -12.79 6.93
N GLN A 64 9.70 -11.97 6.21
CA GLN A 64 9.46 -10.57 6.59
C GLN A 64 8.62 -10.47 7.87
N CYS A 65 7.58 -11.30 8.04
CA CYS A 65 6.80 -11.36 9.27
C CYS A 65 7.65 -11.75 10.48
N ASN A 66 8.54 -12.74 10.32
CA ASN A 66 9.44 -13.16 11.40
C ASN A 66 10.42 -12.05 11.79
N LYS A 67 10.95 -11.30 10.81
CA LYS A 67 11.84 -10.15 11.06
C LYS A 67 11.12 -8.96 11.70
N GLY A 68 9.85 -8.76 11.40
CA GLY A 68 9.02 -7.68 11.95
C GLY A 68 8.09 -8.12 13.09
N PHE A 69 8.43 -9.20 13.81
CA PHE A 69 7.73 -9.66 15.01
C PHE A 69 6.22 -9.92 14.82
N GLY A 70 5.84 -10.50 13.69
CA GLY A 70 4.46 -10.86 13.36
C GLY A 70 3.89 -10.12 12.15
N TYR A 71 4.52 -9.00 11.76
CA TYR A 71 4.11 -8.20 10.60
C TYR A 71 5.29 -8.00 9.63
N PRO A 72 5.08 -7.94 8.30
CA PRO A 72 6.18 -7.74 7.35
C PRO A 72 6.92 -6.43 7.60
N VAL A 73 8.21 -6.51 8.01
CA VAL A 73 9.01 -5.31 8.31
C VAL A 73 9.09 -4.35 7.11
N VAL A 74 9.16 -4.87 5.89
CA VAL A 74 9.15 -4.04 4.67
C VAL A 74 7.89 -3.18 4.54
N LEU A 75 6.72 -3.65 4.99
CA LEU A 75 5.49 -2.88 4.94
C LEU A 75 5.47 -1.80 6.03
N SER A 76 5.98 -2.10 7.22
CA SER A 76 6.15 -1.10 8.28
C SER A 76 7.09 0.03 7.84
N GLU A 77 8.22 -0.31 7.23
CA GLU A 77 9.17 0.67 6.70
C GLU A 77 8.55 1.51 5.59
N ALA A 78 7.86 0.88 4.63
CA ALA A 78 7.17 1.60 3.57
C ALA A 78 6.09 2.55 4.11
N HIS A 79 5.33 2.13 5.13
CA HIS A 79 4.37 2.98 5.81
C HIS A 79 5.04 4.22 6.43
N ASN A 80 6.12 4.01 7.18
CA ASN A 80 6.88 5.09 7.83
C ASN A 80 7.49 6.07 6.80
N GLN A 81 7.97 5.56 5.67
CA GLN A 81 8.57 6.37 4.60
C GLN A 81 7.53 7.13 3.76
N ALA A 82 6.31 6.60 3.62
CA ALA A 82 5.24 7.25 2.86
C ALA A 82 4.59 8.43 3.60
N VAL A 83 4.92 8.66 4.88
CA VAL A 83 4.36 9.77 5.67
C VAL A 83 4.89 11.11 5.15
N ILE A 84 4.01 11.89 4.51
CA ILE A 84 4.29 13.28 4.14
C ILE A 84 4.10 14.18 5.38
N ARG A 85 5.20 14.75 5.88
CA ARG A 85 5.19 15.62 7.06
C ARG A 85 4.59 16.98 6.73
N GLY A 86 4.11 17.68 7.76
CA GLY A 86 3.53 19.04 7.61
C GLY A 86 4.48 20.01 6.91
N VAL A 87 5.73 20.06 7.38
CA VAL A 87 6.78 20.94 6.80
C VAL A 87 7.05 20.63 5.32
N GLU A 88 7.03 19.36 4.93
CA GLU A 88 7.25 18.95 3.53
C GLU A 88 6.09 19.39 2.64
N ARG A 89 4.86 19.28 3.14
CA ARG A 89 3.65 19.76 2.47
C ARG A 89 3.67 21.28 2.29
N ASP A 90 4.04 22.02 3.33
CA ASP A 90 4.11 23.48 3.27
C ASP A 90 5.17 23.92 2.25
N ARG A 91 6.36 23.30 2.29
CA ARG A 91 7.43 23.55 1.31
C ARG A 91 7.00 23.24 -0.12
N PHE A 92 6.25 22.16 -0.34
CA PHE A 92 5.71 21.82 -1.65
C PHE A 92 4.78 22.92 -2.18
N PHE A 93 3.86 23.42 -1.35
CA PHE A 93 2.97 24.51 -1.75
C PHE A 93 3.69 25.84 -1.94
N GLU A 94 4.74 26.14 -1.16
CA GLU A 94 5.60 27.29 -1.40
C GLU A 94 6.31 27.23 -2.76
N LEU A 95 6.80 26.05 -3.16
CA LEU A 95 7.44 25.85 -4.46
C LEU A 95 6.45 26.07 -5.62
N ILE A 96 5.23 25.53 -5.48
CA ILE A 96 4.15 25.77 -6.44
C ILE A 96 3.83 27.28 -6.51
N ALA A 97 3.67 27.93 -5.36
CA ALA A 97 3.36 29.34 -5.28
C ALA A 97 4.42 30.20 -5.99
N LYS A 98 5.70 29.96 -5.70
CA LYS A 98 6.82 30.65 -6.36
C LYS A 98 6.79 30.44 -7.88
N ARG A 99 6.49 29.23 -8.34
CA ARG A 99 6.40 28.94 -9.78
C ARG A 99 5.23 29.64 -10.46
N MET A 100 4.06 29.69 -9.82
CA MET A 100 2.88 30.37 -10.36
C MET A 100 3.08 31.88 -10.44
N LEU A 101 3.67 32.49 -9.41
CA LEU A 101 4.04 33.90 -9.43
C LEU A 101 5.04 34.21 -10.56
N GLY A 102 6.04 33.36 -10.77
CA GLY A 102 6.98 33.49 -11.88
C GLY A 102 6.35 33.36 -13.28
N LEU A 103 5.17 32.75 -13.38
CA LEU A 103 4.39 32.64 -14.62
C LEU A 103 3.31 33.73 -14.75
N GLY A 104 3.24 34.68 -13.81
CA GLY A 104 2.23 35.74 -13.80
C GLY A 104 0.82 35.26 -13.45
N VAL A 105 0.67 34.04 -12.93
CA VAL A 105 -0.62 33.48 -12.51
C VAL A 105 -0.86 33.87 -11.05
N GLY A 106 -1.89 34.68 -10.81
CA GLY A 106 -2.29 35.09 -9.47
C GLY A 106 -2.71 33.91 -8.58
N LEU A 107 -2.18 33.86 -7.36
CA LEU A 107 -2.55 32.86 -6.35
C LEU A 107 -3.74 33.39 -5.53
N SER A 108 -4.95 32.95 -5.84
CA SER A 108 -6.07 33.11 -4.90
C SER A 108 -6.02 31.97 -3.88
N ALA A 109 -5.69 32.27 -2.62
CA ALA A 109 -5.77 31.30 -1.54
C ALA A 109 -7.19 30.73 -1.43
N SER A 110 -7.32 29.41 -1.36
CA SER A 110 -8.62 28.76 -1.18
C SER A 110 -9.27 29.21 0.14
N PRO A 111 -10.59 29.41 0.20
CA PRO A 111 -11.32 29.76 1.44
C PRO A 111 -11.05 28.81 2.61
N LYS A 112 -10.66 27.55 2.33
CA LYS A 112 -10.30 26.55 3.35
C LYS A 112 -8.95 26.83 4.02
N GLU A 113 -7.97 27.37 3.30
CA GLU A 113 -6.66 27.78 3.84
C GLU A 113 -6.80 29.00 4.76
N GLN A 114 -7.64 29.97 4.36
CA GLN A 114 -7.94 31.13 5.20
C GLN A 114 -8.63 30.73 6.52
N LYS A 115 -9.47 29.69 6.50
CA LYS A 115 -10.18 29.20 7.70
C LYS A 115 -9.24 28.49 8.69
N LYS A 116 -8.19 27.80 8.22
CA LYS A 116 -7.17 27.17 9.08
C LYS A 116 -6.22 28.19 9.71
N ARG A 117 -5.85 29.26 8.98
CA ARG A 117 -5.02 30.35 9.54
C ARG A 117 -5.72 31.16 10.64
N ARG A 118 -7.05 31.19 10.66
CA ARG A 118 -7.85 31.89 11.69
C ARG A 118 -8.17 31.04 12.93
N SER A 119 -7.93 29.73 12.92
CA SER A 119 -8.21 28.89 14.11
C SER A 119 -7.04 28.79 15.10
N PHE A 120 -5.98 29.58 14.89
CA PHE A 120 -4.82 29.70 15.80
C PHE A 120 -4.73 31.09 16.45
N ILE A 121 -5.81 31.87 16.40
CA ILE A 121 -6.03 33.10 17.19
C ILE A 121 -7.27 32.85 18.04
#